data_AF-A0A7G5GWU3-F1
#
_entry.id   AF-A0A7G5GWU3-F1
#
_cell.length_a   1.000
_cell.length_b   1.000
_cell.length_c   1.000
_cell.angle_alpha   90.00
_cell.angle_beta   90.00
_cell.angle_gamma   90.00
#
_symmetry.space_group_name_H-M   'P 1'
#
loop_
_entity.id
_entity.type
_entity.pdbx_description
1 polymer ?
#
loop_
_entity_poly.entity_id
_entity_poly.type
_entity_poly.pdbx_seq_one_letter_code
_entity_poly.pdbx_strand_id
1 'polypeptide(L)'
;MCHVSVNSWLKRFKTSGLDGLKTKSGRGRKPILTKQTDTDAVLAAVKANRQRIQLAKADWETSRSAGSQPVSESTFRTFLKSLMADTNAFVDE
;
A
#
# COMPACT_ATOMS: atom_id res chain seq x y z
N MET A 1 -27.43 -12.43 4.64
CA MET A 1 -26.47 -13.27 5.40
C MET A 1 -27.13 -14.61 5.65
N CYS A 2 -26.55 -15.75 5.26
CA CYS A 2 -27.18 -17.06 5.48
C CYS A 2 -26.60 -17.74 6.73
N HIS A 3 -27.35 -18.69 7.29
CA HIS A 3 -26.96 -19.49 8.47
C HIS A 3 -25.57 -20.13 8.31
N VAL A 4 -25.22 -20.54 7.08
CA VAL A 4 -23.91 -21.13 6.74
C VAL A 4 -22.75 -20.14 6.95
N SER A 5 -22.92 -18.88 6.54
CA SER A 5 -21.89 -17.85 6.73
C SER A 5 -21.65 -17.52 8.21
N VAL A 6 -22.73 -17.42 8.99
CA VAL A 6 -22.66 -17.15 10.44
C VAL A 6 -21.97 -18.30 11.17
N ASN A 7 -22.32 -19.55 10.85
CA ASN A 7 -21.70 -20.71 11.48
C ASN A 7 -20.21 -20.86 11.13
N SER A 8 -19.83 -20.51 9.90
CA SER A 8 -18.42 -20.50 9.48
C SER A 8 -17.61 -19.47 10.29
N TRP A 9 -18.15 -18.28 10.51
CA TRP A 9 -17.51 -17.26 11.35
C TRP A 9 -17.42 -17.70 12.81
N LEU A 10 -18.50 -18.26 13.36
CA LEU A 10 -18.51 -18.77 14.73
C LEU A 10 -17.46 -19.87 14.92
N LYS A 11 -17.34 -20.79 13.95
CA LYS A 11 -16.31 -21.84 13.96
C LYS A 11 -14.91 -21.24 13.95
N ARG A 12 -14.62 -20.30 13.05
CA ARG A 12 -13.31 -19.63 12.96
C ARG A 12 -12.95 -18.89 14.26
N PHE A 13 -13.92 -18.20 14.85
CA PHE A 13 -13.73 -17.51 16.13
C PHE A 13 -13.45 -18.50 17.27
N LYS A 14 -14.21 -19.60 17.37
CA LYS A 14 -13.98 -20.63 18.40
C LYS A 14 -12.61 -21.31 18.27
N THR A 15 -12.07 -21.46 17.06
CA THR A 15 -10.77 -22.12 16.83
C THR A 15 -9.57 -21.22 17.05
N SER A 16 -9.65 -19.95 16.64
CA SER A 16 -8.47 -19.07 16.58
C SER A 16 -8.74 -17.66 17.12
N GLY A 17 -9.84 -17.47 17.85
CA GLY A 17 -10.24 -16.19 18.41
C GLY A 17 -10.41 -15.10 17.34
N LEU A 18 -10.01 -13.88 17.70
CA LEU A 18 -10.04 -12.73 16.80
C LEU A 18 -9.11 -12.89 15.59
N ASP A 19 -7.96 -13.55 15.75
CA ASP A 19 -7.03 -13.79 14.64
C ASP A 19 -7.66 -14.69 13.56
N GLY A 20 -8.51 -15.63 13.98
CA GLY A 20 -9.31 -16.46 13.08
C GLY A 20 -10.25 -15.68 12.17
N LEU A 21 -10.66 -14.47 12.55
CA LEU A 21 -11.57 -13.61 11.80
C LEU A 21 -10.86 -12.60 10.89
N LYS A 22 -9.56 -12.35 11.10
CA LYS A 22 -8.78 -11.45 10.25
C LYS A 22 -8.77 -11.90 8.79
N THR A 23 -8.60 -10.94 7.89
CA THR A 23 -8.39 -11.23 6.47
C THR A 23 -7.09 -12.01 6.32
N LYS A 24 -7.18 -13.21 5.72
CA LYS A 24 -6.00 -14.04 5.47
C LYS A 24 -5.05 -13.31 4.51
N SER A 25 -3.75 -13.47 4.74
CA SER A 25 -2.73 -12.97 3.81
C SER A 25 -3.02 -13.43 2.38
N GLY A 26 -2.85 -12.53 1.41
CA GLY A 26 -3.14 -12.77 -0.01
C GLY A 26 -4.61 -12.59 -0.42
N ARG A 27 -5.54 -12.36 0.50
CA ARG A 27 -6.92 -11.96 0.15
C ARG A 27 -7.06 -10.45 0.08
N GLY A 28 -7.67 -9.95 -1.00
CA GLY A 28 -7.96 -8.54 -1.21
C GLY A 28 -7.32 -7.98 -2.49
N ARG A 29 -7.57 -6.70 -2.76
CA ARG A 29 -6.95 -6.00 -3.89
C ARG A 29 -5.48 -5.73 -3.57
N LYS A 30 -4.57 -6.17 -4.44
CA LYS A 30 -3.14 -5.87 -4.31
C LYS A 30 -2.91 -4.36 -4.43
N PRO A 31 -2.01 -3.77 -3.63
CA PRO A 31 -1.67 -2.36 -3.74
C PRO A 31 -1.01 -2.07 -5.10
N ILE A 32 -1.28 -0.88 -5.65
CA ILE A 32 -0.73 -0.43 -6.95
C ILE A 32 0.72 0.09 -6.78
N LEU A 33 1.06 0.48 -5.55
CA LEU A 33 2.35 1.00 -5.10
C LEU A 33 2.79 0.19 -3.88
N THR A 34 3.98 -0.38 -3.92
CA THR A 34 4.52 -1.23 -2.85
C THR A 34 5.88 -0.70 -2.39
N LYS A 35 6.06 -0.61 -1.07
CA LYS A 35 7.31 -0.11 -0.46
C LYS A 35 8.55 -0.92 -0.85
N GLN A 36 8.42 -2.22 -1.11
CA GLN A 36 9.59 -3.04 -1.47
C GLN A 36 10.11 -2.78 -2.89
N THR A 37 9.26 -2.39 -3.83
CA THR A 37 9.62 -2.31 -5.25
C THR A 37 9.67 -0.90 -5.79
N ASP A 38 8.78 -0.02 -5.33
CA ASP A 38 8.57 1.29 -5.94
C ASP A 38 9.32 2.41 -5.23
N THR A 39 9.83 2.18 -4.02
CA THR A 39 10.40 3.25 -3.17
C THR A 39 11.57 3.96 -3.83
N ASP A 40 12.54 3.23 -4.38
CA ASP A 40 13.74 3.84 -4.97
C ASP A 40 13.41 4.65 -6.22
N ALA A 41 12.53 4.13 -7.08
CA ALA A 41 12.09 4.80 -8.30
C ALA A 41 11.27 6.06 -7.98
N VAL A 42 10.36 5.98 -7.00
CA VAL A 42 9.57 7.13 -6.54
C VAL A 42 10.48 8.20 -5.93
N LEU A 43 11.46 7.81 -5.11
CA LEU A 43 12.41 8.75 -4.52
C LEU A 43 13.29 9.44 -5.57
N ALA A 44 13.72 8.72 -6.61
CA ALA A 44 14.47 9.31 -7.71
C ALA A 44 13.64 10.37 -8.46
N ALA A 45 12.39 10.06 -8.79
CA ALA A 45 11.49 10.99 -9.48
C ALA A 45 11.16 12.23 -8.62
N VAL A 46 10.96 12.06 -7.30
CA VAL A 46 10.73 13.17 -6.38
C VAL A 46 12.00 14.01 -6.18
N LYS A 47 13.19 13.40 -6.16
CA LYS A 47 14.46 14.14 -6.09
C LYS A 47 14.70 15.00 -7.32
N ALA A 48 14.30 14.53 -8.51
CA ALA A 48 14.34 15.32 -9.75
C ALA A 48 13.34 16.48 -9.73
N ASN A 49 12.15 16.28 -9.13
CA ASN A 49 11.05 17.25 -9.14
C ASN A 49 10.56 17.63 -7.74
N ARG A 50 11.47 18.14 -6.90
CA ARG A 50 11.22 18.38 -5.46
C ARG A 50 9.99 19.22 -5.15
N GLN A 51 9.69 20.21 -5.99
CA GLN A 51 8.59 21.16 -5.76
C GLN A 51 7.29 20.76 -6.46
N ARG A 52 7.34 19.83 -7.43
CA ARG A 52 6.22 19.51 -8.32
C ARG A 52 5.90 18.02 -8.28
N ILE A 53 5.09 17.64 -7.30
CA ILE A 53 4.68 16.23 -7.07
C ILE A 53 3.97 15.63 -8.28
N GLN A 54 3.14 16.40 -8.99
CA GLN A 54 2.46 15.94 -10.20
C GLN A 54 3.44 15.53 -11.31
N LEU A 55 4.55 16.28 -11.45
CA LEU A 55 5.57 16.00 -12.46
C LEU A 55 6.42 14.81 -12.04
N ALA A 56 6.80 14.73 -10.76
CA ALA A 56 7.43 13.52 -10.19
C ALA A 56 6.58 12.26 -10.42
N LYS A 57 5.25 12.36 -10.27
CA LYS A 57 4.32 11.26 -10.52
C LYS A 57 4.33 10.83 -11.99
N ALA A 58 4.29 11.79 -12.91
CA ALA A 58 4.31 11.53 -14.36
C ALA A 58 5.62 10.88 -14.82
N ASP A 59 6.76 11.39 -14.32
CA ASP A 59 8.08 10.82 -14.61
C ASP A 59 8.20 9.39 -14.06
N TRP A 60 7.73 9.16 -12.83
CA TRP A 60 7.69 7.83 -12.25
C TRP A 60 6.75 6.88 -13.01
N GLU A 61 5.56 7.32 -13.41
CA GLU A 61 4.63 6.51 -14.21
C GLU A 61 5.24 6.13 -15.56
N THR A 62 6.06 7.00 -16.15
CA THR A 62 6.80 6.72 -17.41
C THR A 62 7.89 5.67 -17.22
N SER A 63 8.52 5.62 -16.03
CA SER A 63 9.53 4.61 -15.70
C SER A 63 8.95 3.21 -15.45
N ARG A 64 7.64 3.09 -15.28
CA ARG A 64 6.96 1.79 -15.09
C ARG A 64 6.82 1.04 -16.41
N SER A 65 6.71 -0.28 -16.30
CA SER A 65 6.41 -1.14 -17.44
C SER A 65 5.12 -0.73 -18.13
N ALA A 66 5.15 -0.69 -19.47
CA ALA A 66 3.97 -0.41 -20.29
C ALA A 66 2.79 -1.29 -19.87
N GLY A 67 1.62 -0.68 -19.65
CA GLY A 67 0.40 -1.36 -19.17
C GLY A 67 0.18 -1.36 -17.66
N SER A 68 1.06 -0.70 -16.90
CA SER A 68 0.87 -0.46 -15.47
C SER A 68 -0.39 0.35 -15.16
N GLN A 69 -1.07 0.02 -14.06
CA GLN A 69 -2.24 0.77 -13.59
C GLN A 69 -1.85 2.21 -13.21
N PRO A 70 -2.62 3.23 -13.64
CA PRO A 70 -2.34 4.61 -13.28
C PRO A 70 -2.56 4.82 -11.78
N VAL A 71 -1.77 5.73 -11.21
CA VAL A 71 -1.86 6.08 -9.80
C VAL A 71 -2.46 7.48 -9.67
N SER A 72 -3.43 7.62 -8.76
CA SER A 72 -3.96 8.94 -8.44
C SER A 72 -2.94 9.78 -7.67
N GLU A 73 -2.97 11.10 -7.83
CA GLU A 73 -2.05 11.98 -7.09
C GLU A 73 -2.18 11.81 -5.56
N SER A 74 -3.40 11.62 -5.05
CA SER A 74 -3.64 11.40 -3.62
C SER A 74 -3.01 10.09 -3.12
N THR A 75 -3.07 9.01 -3.92
CA THR A 75 -2.37 7.75 -3.62
C THR A 75 -0.86 7.96 -3.59
N PHE A 76 -0.30 8.68 -4.57
CA PHE A 76 1.13 8.97 -4.63
C PHE A 76 1.59 9.79 -3.41
N ARG A 77 0.85 10.83 -3.02
CA ARG A 77 1.12 11.61 -1.79
C ARG A 77 1.00 10.77 -0.52
N THR A 78 0.01 9.87 -0.45
CA THR A 78 -0.17 8.97 0.70
C THR A 78 1.00 7.99 0.82
N PHE A 79 1.51 7.49 -0.31
CA PHE A 79 2.70 6.67 -0.35
C PHE A 79 3.92 7.41 0.20
N LEU A 80 4.16 8.66 -0.22
CA LEU A 80 5.24 9.50 0.32
C LEU A 80 5.12 9.72 1.84
N LYS A 81 3.90 9.99 2.33
CA LYS A 81 3.66 10.10 3.78
C LYS A 81 3.99 8.79 4.52
N SER A 82 3.66 7.64 3.92
CA SER A 82 3.96 6.34 4.51
C SER A 82 5.45 6.02 4.59
N LEU A 83 6.27 6.62 3.73
CA LEU A 83 7.74 6.53 3.81
C LEU A 83 8.29 7.39 4.94
N MET A 84 7.74 8.60 5.15
CA MET A 84 8.17 9.49 6.22
C MET A 84 7.78 8.99 7.61
N ALA A 85 6.62 8.34 7.74
CA ALA A 85 6.20 7.74 9.01
C ALA A 85 7.16 6.64 9.50
N ASP A 86 7.75 5.86 8.58
CA ASP A 86 8.78 4.87 8.95
C ASP A 86 10.07 5.55 9.43
N THR A 87 10.42 6.74 8.91
CA THR A 87 11.59 7.50 9.36
C THR A 87 11.40 8.07 10.77
N ASN A 88 10.20 8.59 11.08
CA ASN A 88 9.92 9.14 12.41
C ASN A 88 9.88 8.07 13.51
N ALA A 89 9.63 6.80 13.15
CA ALA A 89 9.73 5.68 14.10
C ALA A 89 11.18 5.31 14.46
N PHE A 90 12.17 5.85 13.73
CA PHE A 90 13.60 5.61 13.96
C PHE A 90 14.27 6.70 14.82
N VAL A 91 13.50 7.64 15.39
CA VAL A 91 14.01 8.81 16.14
C VAL A 91 13.90 8.64 17.67
N ASP A 92 13.44 7.48 18.16
CA ASP A 92 13.50 7.13 19.59
C ASP A 92 14.70 6.21 19.88
N GLU A 93 15.92 6.75 19.83
CA GLU A 93 17.11 6.19 20.53
C GLU A 93 18.05 7.29 21.01
#